data_AF-A0A248LE68-F1
#
_entry.id   AF-A0A248LE68-F1
#
_cell.length_a   1.000
_cell.length_b   1.000
_cell.length_c   1.000
_cell.angle_alpha   90.00
_cell.angle_beta   90.00
_cell.angle_gamma   90.00
#
_symmetry.space_group_name_H-M   'P 1'
#
loop_
_entity.id
_entity.type
_entity.pdbx_description
1 polymer ?
#
loop_
_entity_poly.entity_id
_entity_poly.type
_entity_poly.pdbx_seq_one_letter_code
_entity_poly.pdbx_strand_id
1 'polypeptide(L)'
;MKTDQELFEQIELKNSHALELLYDRYETSLYLLLRRVTTDETRIQRTLTHIFKAVWTEPRRHASIHGYVMAAIKHVRHPHQPVH
;
A
#
# COMPACT_ATOMS: atom_id res chain seq x y z
N MET A 1 -12.10 -10.27 -14.19
CA MET A 1 -11.07 -9.78 -13.24
C MET A 1 -10.86 -8.30 -13.54
N LYS A 2 -11.04 -7.40 -12.55
CA LYS A 2 -10.71 -5.98 -12.74
C LYS A 2 -9.19 -5.82 -12.78
N THR A 3 -8.71 -4.97 -13.68
CA THR A 3 -7.30 -4.64 -13.78
C THR A 3 -6.91 -3.68 -12.65
N ASP A 4 -5.66 -3.68 -12.20
CA ASP A 4 -5.25 -2.79 -11.11
C ASP A 4 -5.52 -1.33 -11.46
N GLN A 5 -5.32 -0.96 -12.73
CA GLN A 5 -5.66 0.35 -13.27
C GLN A 5 -7.14 0.73 -13.07
N GLU A 6 -8.07 -0.20 -13.33
CA GLU A 6 -9.50 0.04 -13.10
C GLU A 6 -9.82 0.21 -11.62
N LEU A 7 -9.12 -0.52 -10.73
CA LEU A 7 -9.28 -0.32 -9.29
C LEU A 7 -8.80 1.07 -8.87
N PHE A 8 -7.69 1.56 -9.42
CA PHE A 8 -7.20 2.92 -9.18
C PHE A 8 -8.18 4.00 -9.67
N GLU A 9 -8.75 3.84 -10.87
CA GLU A 9 -9.79 4.74 -11.38
C GLU A 9 -11.02 4.76 -10.48
N GLN A 10 -11.44 3.59 -9.98
CA GLN A 10 -12.56 3.49 -9.04
C GLN A 10 -12.22 4.10 -7.67
N ILE A 11 -11.00 3.94 -7.17
CA ILE A 11 -10.52 4.60 -5.94
C ILE A 11 -10.51 6.12 -6.12
N GLU A 12 -10.15 6.63 -7.31
CA GLU A 12 -10.24 8.05 -7.64
C GLU A 12 -11.69 8.56 -7.56
N LEU A 13 -12.65 7.76 -8.02
CA LEU A 13 -14.08 7.99 -7.86
C LEU A 13 -14.60 7.81 -6.42
N LYS A 14 -13.69 7.69 -5.43
CA LYS A 14 -14.02 7.44 -4.01
C LYS A 14 -14.85 6.18 -3.79
N ASN A 15 -14.66 5.17 -4.64
CA ASN A 15 -15.28 3.86 -4.46
C ASN A 15 -14.48 3.06 -3.41
N SER A 16 -15.03 2.94 -2.20
CA SER A 16 -14.42 2.16 -1.11
C SER A 16 -14.27 0.68 -1.46
N HIS A 17 -15.21 0.13 -2.22
CA HIS A 17 -15.18 -1.28 -2.62
C HIS A 17 -13.98 -1.59 -3.52
N ALA A 18 -13.51 -0.63 -4.32
CA ALA A 18 -12.30 -0.80 -5.11
C ALA A 18 -11.03 -0.84 -4.25
N LEU A 19 -10.99 -0.06 -3.16
CA LEU A 19 -9.91 -0.12 -2.19
C LEU A 19 -9.91 -1.46 -1.44
N GLU A 20 -11.08 -1.99 -1.08
CA GLU A 20 -11.22 -3.29 -0.43
C GLU A 20 -10.76 -4.44 -1.32
N LEU A 21 -11.14 -4.44 -2.61
CA LEU A 21 -10.65 -5.43 -3.59
C LEU A 21 -9.13 -5.36 -3.78
N LEU A 22 -8.58 -4.15 -3.78
CA LEU A 22 -7.14 -3.93 -3.81
C LEU A 22 -6.48 -4.48 -2.54
N TYR A 23 -7.08 -4.24 -1.38
CA TYR A 23 -6.61 -4.77 -0.10
C TYR A 23 -6.60 -6.30 -0.10
N ASP A 24 -7.72 -6.95 -0.37
CA ASP A 24 -7.85 -8.41 -0.38
C ASP A 24 -6.82 -9.08 -1.31
N ARG A 25 -6.62 -8.49 -2.49
CA ARG A 25 -5.66 -9.00 -3.49
C ARG A 25 -4.21 -8.88 -3.05
N TYR A 26 -3.83 -7.76 -2.43
CA TYR A 26 -2.43 -7.44 -2.14
C TYR A 26 -2.02 -7.72 -0.69
N GLU A 27 -2.95 -7.77 0.27
CA GLU A 27 -2.70 -7.97 1.69
C GLU A 27 -1.76 -9.16 1.91
N THR A 28 -2.11 -10.33 1.39
CA THR A 28 -1.31 -11.55 1.59
C THR A 28 0.12 -11.38 1.06
N SER A 29 0.26 -10.86 -0.17
CA SER A 29 1.56 -10.64 -0.80
C SER A 29 2.41 -9.62 -0.04
N LEU A 30 1.80 -8.52 0.39
CA LEU A 30 2.45 -7.44 1.13
C LEU A 30 2.82 -7.87 2.54
N TYR A 31 1.94 -8.61 3.21
CA TYR A 31 2.19 -9.17 4.52
C TYR A 31 3.39 -10.11 4.50
N LEU A 32 3.46 -11.02 3.51
CA LEU A 32 4.61 -11.91 3.32
C LEU A 32 5.90 -11.14 3.04
N LEU A 33 5.86 -10.09 2.21
CA LEU A 33 7.01 -9.24 1.94
C LEU A 33 7.48 -8.49 3.19
N LEU A 34 6.56 -7.87 3.93
CA LEU A 34 6.87 -7.12 5.13
C LEU A 34 7.39 -8.03 6.25
N ARG A 35 6.86 -9.26 6.39
CA ARG A 35 7.40 -10.28 7.31
C ARG A 35 8.85 -10.66 7.02
N ARG A 36 9.32 -10.55 5.76
CA ARG A 36 10.73 -10.75 5.43
C ARG A 36 11.62 -9.59 5.83
N VAL A 37 11.05 -8.39 6.01
CA VAL A 37 11.78 -7.17 6.38
C VAL A 37 11.77 -6.95 7.88
N THR A 38 10.65 -7.25 8.54
CA THR A 38 10.48 -7.05 9.98
C THR A 38 9.61 -8.16 10.56
N THR A 39 9.96 -8.66 11.74
CA THR A 39 9.16 -9.63 12.51
C THR A 39 8.11 -8.96 13.40
N ASP A 40 8.11 -7.63 13.47
CA ASP A 40 7.17 -6.87 14.28
C ASP A 40 5.82 -6.73 13.57
N GLU A 41 4.83 -7.55 13.98
CA GLU A 41 3.50 -7.55 13.38
C GLU A 41 2.79 -6.19 13.48
N THR A 42 3.01 -5.44 14.56
CA THR A 42 2.43 -4.10 14.72
C THR A 42 2.96 -3.15 13.64
N ARG A 43 4.25 -3.24 13.33
CA ARG A 43 4.91 -2.44 12.29
C ARG A 43 4.45 -2.85 10.89
N ILE A 44 4.23 -4.15 10.66
CA ILE A 44 3.66 -4.66 9.40
C ILE A 44 2.26 -4.10 9.18
N GLN A 45 1.37 -4.25 10.17
CA GLN A 45 0.00 -3.76 10.11
C GLN A 45 -0.05 -2.24 9.89
N ARG A 46 0.75 -1.48 10.65
CA ARG A 46 0.86 -0.02 10.45
C ARG A 46 1.33 0.35 9.04
N THR A 47 2.29 -0.39 8.51
CA THR A 47 2.79 -0.15 7.15
C THR A 47 1.72 -0.45 6.11
N LEU A 48 1.02 -1.58 6.23
CA LEU A 48 -0.12 -1.93 5.36
C LEU A 48 -1.18 -0.84 5.39
N THR A 49 -1.67 -0.46 6.57
CA THR A 49 -2.68 0.60 6.71
C THR A 49 -2.19 1.91 6.09
N HIS A 50 -0.92 2.28 6.28
CA HIS A 50 -0.34 3.48 5.70
C HIS A 50 -0.33 3.42 4.16
N ILE A 51 0.00 2.25 3.59
CA ILE A 51 -0.03 2.02 2.14
C ILE A 51 -1.42 2.28 1.57
N PHE A 52 -2.43 1.60 2.10
CA PHE A 52 -3.80 1.74 1.58
C PHE A 52 -4.38 3.13 1.82
N LYS A 53 -4.07 3.75 2.97
CA LYS A 53 -4.50 5.11 3.26
C LYS A 53 -3.89 6.13 2.30
N ALA A 54 -2.63 5.98 1.94
CA ALA A 54 -1.99 6.85 0.96
C ALA A 54 -2.56 6.65 -0.45
N VAL A 55 -2.82 5.39 -0.86
CA VAL A 55 -3.51 5.08 -2.12
C VAL A 55 -4.89 5.72 -2.17
N TRP A 56 -5.64 5.72 -1.06
CA TRP A 56 -6.94 6.38 -0.96
C TRP A 56 -6.87 7.92 -1.02
N THR A 57 -5.83 8.49 -0.42
CA THR A 57 -5.67 9.94 -0.30
C THR A 57 -5.15 10.55 -1.61
N GLU A 58 -4.16 9.91 -2.24
CA GLU A 58 -3.47 10.40 -3.43
C GLU A 58 -3.32 9.31 -4.50
N PRO A 59 -4.43 8.79 -5.07
CA PRO A 59 -4.38 7.70 -6.06
C PRO A 59 -3.57 8.08 -7.32
N ARG A 60 -3.61 9.35 -7.73
CA ARG A 60 -2.88 9.87 -8.91
C ARG A 60 -1.38 10.02 -8.71
N ARG A 61 -0.90 10.10 -7.46
CA ARG A 61 0.52 10.27 -7.17
C ARG A 61 1.31 8.98 -7.40
N HIS A 62 0.61 7.85 -7.46
CA HIS A 62 1.22 6.53 -7.59
C HIS A 62 0.61 5.79 -8.78
N ALA A 63 1.41 5.62 -9.83
CA ALA A 63 0.99 4.89 -11.03
C ALA A 63 0.70 3.39 -10.77
N SER A 64 1.15 2.84 -9.63
CA SER A 64 0.93 1.44 -9.26
C SER A 64 1.22 1.18 -7.77
N ILE A 65 0.56 0.16 -7.21
CA ILE A 65 0.76 -0.27 -5.82
C ILE A 65 2.21 -0.71 -5.56
N HIS A 66 2.86 -1.30 -6.56
CA HIS A 66 4.19 -1.90 -6.41
C HIS A 66 5.26 -0.85 -6.12
N GLY A 67 5.18 0.33 -6.77
CA GLY A 67 6.06 1.46 -6.48
C GLY A 67 5.88 1.99 -5.07
N TYR A 68 4.63 2.06 -4.59
CA TYR A 68 4.34 2.47 -3.22
C TYR A 68 4.91 1.49 -2.20
N VAL A 69 4.73 0.19 -2.44
CA VAL A 69 5.21 -0.88 -1.55
C VAL A 69 6.73 -0.84 -1.43
N MET A 70 7.45 -0.61 -2.53
CA MET A 70 8.90 -0.44 -2.49
C MET A 70 9.32 0.80 -1.70
N ALA A 71 8.59 1.92 -1.84
CA ALA A 71 8.81 3.13 -1.06
C ALA A 71 8.54 2.90 0.45
N ALA A 72 7.44 2.20 0.77
CA ALA A 72 7.07 1.84 2.13
C ALA A 72 8.11 0.89 2.76
N ILE A 73 8.55 -0.15 2.04
CA ILE A 73 9.62 -1.06 2.48
C ILE A 73 10.93 -0.30 2.71
N LYS A 74 11.26 0.69 1.87
CA LYS A 74 12.43 1.55 2.06
C LYS A 74 12.33 2.35 3.37
N HIS A 75 11.16 2.92 3.67
CA HIS A 75 10.87 3.58 4.95
C HIS A 75 10.94 2.63 6.15
N VAL A 76 10.45 1.39 6.01
CA VAL A 76 10.50 0.38 7.08
C VAL A 76 11.96 0.00 7.38
N ARG A 77 12.81 -0.15 6.34
CA ARG A 77 14.24 -0.44 6.48
C ARG A 77 15.05 0.74 7.04
N HIS A 78 14.70 1.97 6.67
CA HIS A 78 15.38 3.18 7.10
C HIS A 78 14.39 4.13 7.79
N PRO A 79 14.10 3.95 9.09
CA PRO A 79 13.21 4.85 9.82
C PRO A 79 13.77 6.28 10.01
N HIS A 80 15.05 6.51 9.70
CA HIS A 80 15.70 7.80 9.78
C HIS A 80 15.76 8.48 8.41
N GLN A 81 14.66 9.11 7.99
CA GLN A 81 14.76 10.36 7.24
C GLN A 81 13.42 11.11 7.35
N PRO A 82 13.36 12.22 8.12
CA PRO A 82 12.24 13.13 8.03
C PRO A 82 12.26 13.76 6.64
N VAL A 83 11.14 13.68 5.93
CA VAL A 83 10.89 14.51 4.76
C VAL A 83 10.70 15.94 5.27
N HIS A 84 11.74 16.75 5.08
CA HIS A 84 11.73 18.19 5.32
C HIS A 84 11.42 18.92 4.01
#